data_AF-A0A356X872-F1
#
_entry.id   AF-A0A356X872-F1
#
_cell.length_a   1.000
_cell.length_b   1.000
_cell.length_c   1.000
_cell.angle_alpha   90.00
_cell.angle_beta   90.00
_cell.angle_gamma   90.00
#
_symmetry.space_group_name_H-M   'P 1'
#
loop_
_entity.id
_entity.type
_entity.pdbx_description
1 polymer ?
#
loop_
_entity_poly.entity_id
_entity_poly.type
_entity_poly.pdbx_seq_one_letter_code
_entity_poly.pdbx_strand_id
1 'polypeptide(L)'
;MVNLMNKIFALTLVLISISMTALAQQSEKQTVSKILADFENTIVKNNSEAASKLLHDDVVILEGSNRETKEQYLSHHFHSDGRFLSAMNRELISEQIT
;
A
#
# COMPACT_ATOMS: atom_id res chain seq x y z
N MET A 1 -18.12 8.29 -46.49
CA MET A 1 -18.26 8.99 -45.19
C MET A 1 -18.41 8.05 -43.99
N VAL A 2 -19.33 7.08 -44.02
CA VAL A 2 -19.60 6.11 -42.92
C VAL A 2 -18.32 5.41 -42.40
N ASN A 3 -17.41 5.00 -43.30
CA ASN A 3 -16.19 4.29 -42.93
C ASN A 3 -15.16 5.18 -42.19
N LEU A 4 -15.13 6.49 -42.46
CA LEU A 4 -14.27 7.43 -41.74
C LEU A 4 -14.83 7.72 -40.34
N MET A 5 -16.16 7.86 -40.25
CA MET A 5 -16.86 8.11 -38.98
C MET A 5 -16.73 6.91 -38.01
N ASN A 6 -16.82 5.68 -38.52
CA ASN A 6 -16.60 4.46 -37.73
C ASN A 6 -15.15 4.33 -37.23
N LYS A 7 -14.16 4.75 -38.04
CA LYS A 7 -12.74 4.77 -37.63
C LYS A 7 -12.48 5.80 -36.54
N ILE A 8 -13.05 7.00 -36.66
CA ILE A 8 -12.95 8.04 -35.62
C ILE A 8 -13.60 7.55 -34.32
N PHE A 9 -14.79 6.94 -34.40
CA PHE A 9 -15.49 6.38 -33.25
C PHE A 9 -14.71 5.25 -32.56
N ALA A 10 -14.10 4.34 -33.33
CA ALA A 10 -13.26 3.30 -32.76
C ALA A 10 -12.01 3.88 -32.08
N LEU A 11 -11.39 4.89 -32.68
CA LEU A 11 -10.20 5.55 -32.11
C LEU A 11 -10.54 6.29 -30.81
N THR A 12 -11.66 7.00 -30.74
CA THR A 12 -12.11 7.65 -29.50
C THR A 12 -12.45 6.63 -28.42
N LEU A 13 -13.09 5.51 -28.76
CA LEU A 13 -13.37 4.43 -27.81
C LEU A 13 -12.08 3.85 -27.21
N VAL A 14 -11.04 3.62 -28.04
CA VAL A 14 -9.73 3.14 -27.58
C VAL A 14 -9.06 4.16 -26.65
N LEU A 15 -9.05 5.45 -27.01
CA LEU A 15 -8.45 6.51 -26.18
C LEU A 15 -9.14 6.65 -24.82
N ILE A 16 -10.47 6.55 -24.78
CA ILE A 16 -11.25 6.58 -23.53
C ILE A 16 -10.90 5.37 -22.66
N SER A 17 -10.80 4.18 -23.26
CA SER A 17 -10.48 2.93 -22.55
C SER A 17 -9.11 2.99 -21.85
N ILE A 18 -8.09 3.49 -22.54
CA ILE A 18 -6.72 3.63 -22.01
C ILE A 18 -6.69 4.60 -20.82
N SER A 19 -7.44 5.71 -20.94
CA SER A 19 -7.50 6.74 -19.89
C SER A 19 -8.15 6.20 -18.60
N MET A 20 -9.21 5.40 -18.74
CA MET A 20 -9.87 4.78 -17.57
C MET A 20 -8.97 3.77 -16.87
N THR A 21 -8.20 2.96 -17.60
CA THR A 21 -7.26 2.01 -17.00
C THR A 21 -6.12 2.69 -16.25
N ALA A 22 -5.59 3.80 -16.79
CA ALA A 22 -4.55 4.58 -16.11
C ALA A 22 -5.06 5.22 -14.81
N LEU A 23 -6.28 5.76 -14.81
CA LEU A 23 -6.91 6.30 -13.61
C LEU A 23 -7.14 5.22 -12.53
N ALA A 24 -7.61 4.04 -12.93
CA ALA A 24 -7.82 2.93 -12.01
C ALA A 24 -6.51 2.50 -11.33
N GLN A 25 -5.42 2.34 -12.10
CA GLN A 25 -4.11 1.99 -11.55
C GLN A 25 -3.56 3.07 -10.61
N GLN A 26 -3.79 4.36 -10.91
CA GLN A 26 -3.40 5.44 -10.00
C GLN A 26 -4.15 5.39 -8.66
N SER A 27 -5.45 5.06 -8.68
CA SER A 27 -6.25 4.95 -7.45
C SER A 27 -5.81 3.79 -6.55
N GLU A 28 -5.38 2.67 -7.15
CA GLU A 28 -4.84 1.53 -6.40
C GLU A 28 -3.51 1.89 -5.72
N LYS A 29 -2.60 2.54 -6.45
CA LYS A 29 -1.31 2.99 -5.90
C LYS A 29 -1.47 3.95 -4.72
N GLN A 30 -2.41 4.89 -4.82
CA GLN A 30 -2.73 5.80 -3.71
C GLN A 30 -3.30 5.06 -2.50
N THR A 31 -4.11 4.03 -2.75
CA THR A 31 -4.68 3.20 -1.67
C THR A 31 -3.59 2.41 -0.96
N VAL A 32 -2.67 1.78 -1.70
CA VAL A 32 -1.53 1.04 -1.13
C VAL A 32 -0.62 1.97 -0.33
N SER A 33 -0.22 3.12 -0.91
CA SER A 33 0.57 4.15 -0.22
C SER A 33 -0.07 4.57 1.11
N LYS A 34 -1.38 4.85 1.09
CA LYS A 34 -2.11 5.20 2.31
C LYS A 34 -2.07 4.08 3.36
N ILE A 35 -2.29 2.83 2.98
CA ILE A 35 -2.27 1.69 3.91
C ILE A 35 -0.89 1.51 4.52
N LEU A 36 0.19 1.66 3.73
CA LEU A 36 1.55 1.58 4.24
C LEU A 36 1.85 2.70 5.25
N ALA A 37 1.46 3.94 4.94
CA ALA A 37 1.60 5.07 5.85
C ALA A 37 0.77 4.88 7.13
N ASP A 38 -0.45 4.36 7.02
CA ASP A 38 -1.28 4.04 8.19
C ASP A 38 -0.61 2.96 9.05
N PHE A 39 -0.07 1.90 8.44
CA PHE A 39 0.61 0.82 9.15
C PHE A 39 1.89 1.31 9.84
N GLU A 40 2.76 2.08 9.17
CA GLU A 40 3.92 2.72 9.80
C GLU A 40 3.49 3.53 11.04
N ASN A 41 2.43 4.33 10.91
CA ASN A 41 1.91 5.12 12.02
C ASN A 41 1.44 4.25 13.19
N THR A 42 0.87 3.07 12.94
CA THR A 42 0.50 2.14 14.03
C THR A 42 1.73 1.64 14.79
N ILE A 43 2.82 1.30 14.08
CA ILE A 43 4.08 0.85 14.68
C ILE A 43 4.67 1.98 15.52
N VAL A 44 4.82 3.17 14.95
CA VAL A 44 5.40 4.35 15.62
C VAL A 44 4.64 4.72 16.89
N LYS A 45 3.31 4.63 16.86
CA LYS A 45 2.44 4.90 18.02
C LYS A 45 2.37 3.74 19.00
N ASN A 46 3.07 2.64 18.73
CA ASN A 46 3.05 1.42 19.50
C ASN A 46 1.61 0.89 19.74
N ASN A 47 0.74 1.03 18.73
CA ASN A 47 -0.67 0.66 18.81
C ASN A 47 -0.92 -0.68 18.10
N SER A 48 -0.70 -1.77 18.82
CA SER A 48 -0.82 -3.14 18.28
C SER A 48 -2.26 -3.51 17.90
N GLU A 49 -3.26 -2.93 18.57
CA GLU A 49 -4.67 -3.16 18.21
C GLU A 49 -5.00 -2.56 16.83
N ALA A 50 -4.53 -1.35 16.55
CA ALA A 50 -4.70 -0.72 15.24
C ALA A 50 -3.90 -1.45 14.16
N ALA A 51 -2.66 -1.86 14.47
CA ALA A 51 -1.83 -2.65 13.56
C ALA A 51 -2.49 -3.98 13.19
N SER A 52 -3.09 -4.66 14.16
CA SER A 52 -3.82 -5.92 13.96
C SER A 52 -4.96 -5.79 12.94
N LYS A 53 -5.61 -4.64 12.85
CA LYS A 53 -6.71 -4.40 11.89
C LYS A 53 -6.22 -4.20 10.46
N LEU A 54 -4.94 -3.87 10.27
CA LEU A 54 -4.32 -3.66 8.96
C LEU A 54 -3.65 -4.93 8.42
N LEU A 55 -3.23 -5.83 9.31
CA LEU A 55 -2.58 -7.09 8.95
C LEU A 55 -3.61 -8.18 8.65
N HIS A 56 -3.43 -8.86 7.51
CA HIS A 56 -4.16 -10.08 7.20
C HIS A 56 -3.81 -11.17 8.22
N ASP A 57 -4.77 -12.05 8.55
CA ASP A 57 -4.59 -13.07 9.58
C ASP A 57 -3.45 -14.05 9.24
N ASP A 58 -3.32 -14.40 7.96
CA ASP A 58 -2.24 -15.27 7.45
C ASP A 58 -0.95 -14.52 7.06
N VAL A 59 -0.74 -13.29 7.53
CA VAL A 59 0.49 -12.56 7.20
C VAL A 59 1.72 -13.29 7.76
N VAL A 60 2.77 -13.36 6.95
CA VAL A 60 4.09 -13.86 7.36
C VAL A 60 5.05 -12.69 7.42
N ILE A 61 5.60 -12.44 8.60
CA ILE A 61 6.55 -11.35 8.85
C ILE A 61 7.95 -11.97 8.96
N LEU A 62 8.91 -11.40 8.24
CA LEU A 62 10.27 -11.91 8.14
C LEU A 62 11.19 -11.15 9.08
N GLU A 63 11.60 -11.80 10.16
CA GLU A 63 12.40 -11.22 11.23
C GLU A 63 13.79 -11.87 11.25
N GLY A 64 14.72 -11.28 10.50
CA GLY A 64 16.06 -11.83 10.32
C GLY A 64 16.03 -13.22 9.66
N SER A 65 16.30 -14.28 10.43
CA SER A 65 16.23 -15.67 9.96
C SER A 65 14.93 -16.39 10.34
N ASN A 66 14.03 -15.71 11.05
CA ASN A 66 12.77 -16.26 11.54
C ASN A 66 11.59 -15.78 10.69
N ARG A 67 10.49 -16.52 10.79
CA ARG A 67 9.18 -16.18 10.24
C ARG A 67 8.21 -16.11 11.40
N GLU A 68 7.44 -15.03 11.46
CA GLU A 68 6.46 -14.81 12.51
C GLU A 68 5.05 -14.72 11.93
N THR A 69 4.07 -15.24 12.66
CA THR A 69 2.65 -14.94 12.42
C THR A 69 2.32 -13.53 12.91
N LYS A 70 1.13 -13.05 12.53
CA LYS A 70 0.53 -11.82 13.06
C LYS A 70 0.62 -11.72 14.58
N GLU A 71 0.19 -12.77 15.29
CA GLU A 71 0.17 -12.80 16.76
C GLU A 71 1.58 -12.75 17.35
N GLN A 72 2.51 -13.48 16.75
CA GLN A 72 3.90 -13.51 17.22
C GLN A 72 4.57 -12.14 17.08
N TYR A 73 4.43 -11.50 15.91
CA TYR A 73 4.98 -10.16 15.69
C TYR A 73 4.37 -9.11 16.63
N LEU A 74 3.03 -9.08 16.72
CA LEU A 74 2.31 -8.08 17.51
C LEU A 74 2.54 -8.23 19.03
N SER A 75 2.82 -9.45 19.50
CA SER A 75 3.11 -9.71 20.92
C SER A 75 4.58 -9.46 21.30
N HIS A 76 5.49 -9.41 20.32
CA HIS A 76 6.93 -9.27 20.58
C HIS A 76 7.53 -8.09 19.79
N HIS A 77 7.95 -8.33 18.55
CA HIS A 77 8.82 -7.44 17.78
C HIS A 77 8.22 -6.07 17.51
N PHE A 78 6.89 -6.01 17.32
CA PHE A 78 6.15 -4.76 17.09
C PHE A 78 6.48 -3.68 18.13
N HIS A 79 6.61 -4.06 19.41
CA HIS A 79 6.84 -3.09 20.48
C HIS A 79 8.27 -2.54 20.49
N SER A 80 9.27 -3.37 20.16
CA SER A 80 10.64 -2.88 19.98
C SER A 80 10.77 -1.97 18.77
N ASP A 81 10.13 -2.33 17.66
CA ASP A 81 10.13 -1.53 16.43
C ASP A 81 9.50 -0.16 16.68
N GLY A 82 8.35 -0.13 17.36
CA GLY A 82 7.67 1.12 17.73
C GLY A 82 8.54 2.03 18.58
N ARG A 83 9.20 1.49 19.63
CA ARG A 83 10.13 2.28 20.45
C ARG A 83 11.29 2.84 19.62
N PHE A 84 11.89 2.01 18.76
CA PHE A 84 12.99 2.44 17.90
C PHE A 84 12.55 3.55 16.94
N LEU A 85 11.50 3.33 16.17
CA LEU A 85 11.00 4.28 15.17
C LEU A 85 10.50 5.58 15.81
N SER A 86 9.88 5.52 16.98
CA SER A 86 9.40 6.71 17.70
C SER A 86 10.52 7.65 18.15
N ALA A 87 11.75 7.12 18.32
CA ALA A 87 12.91 7.90 18.72
C ALA A 87 13.67 8.52 17.52
N MET A 88 13.30 8.17 16.28
CA MET A 88 13.94 8.68 15.08
C MET A 88 13.22 9.93 14.55
N ASN A 89 14.00 10.88 14.01
CA ASN A 89 13.44 11.86 13.09
C ASN A 89 13.20 11.18 11.74
N ARG A 90 11.98 11.26 11.21
CA ARG A 90 11.56 10.57 9.98
C ARG A 90 11.03 11.57 8.97
N GLU A 91 11.46 11.45 7.71
CA GLU A 91 11.02 12.28 6.60
C GLU A 91 10.78 11.40 5.37
N LEU A 92 9.67 11.63 4.66
CA LEU A 92 9.39 10.96 3.40
C LEU A 92 10.16 11.64 2.28
N ILE A 93 11.23 11.00 1.79
CA ILE A 93 12.07 11.55 0.70
C ILE A 93 11.50 11.22 -0.69
N SER A 94 11.02 9.99 -0.88
CA SER A 94 10.42 9.52 -2.13
C SER A 94 9.58 8.28 -1.88
N GLU A 95 8.50 8.12 -2.64
CA GLU A 95 7.68 6.91 -2.65
C GLU A 95 7.37 6.52 -4.09
N GLN A 96 7.67 5.26 -4.45
CA GLN A 96 7.32 4.68 -5.74
C GLN A 96 6.66 3.34 -5.53
N ILE A 97 5.34 3.29 -5.71
CA ILE A 97 4.55 2.05 -5.71
C ILE A 97 4.54 1.51 -7.13
N THR A 98 5.13 0.32 -7.35
CA THR A 98 5.24 -0.30 -8.68
C THR A 98 4.01 -1.10 -8.99
#